data_AF-A0A7L4L4P5-F1
#
_entry.id   AF-A0A7L4L4P5-F1
#
_cell.length_a   1.000
_cell.length_b   1.000
_cell.length_c   1.000
_cell.angle_alpha   90.00
_cell.angle_beta   90.00
_cell.angle_gamma   90.00
#
_symmetry.space_group_name_H-M   'P 1'
#
loop_
_entity.id
_entity.type
_entity.pdbx_description
1 polymer ?
#
loop_
_entity_poly.entity_id
_entity_poly.type
_entity_poly.pdbx_seq_one_letter_code
_entity_poly.pdbx_strand_id
1 'polypeptide(L)'
;DLKDMSQLLLRTRGPRAIFAGHRLLLHVDFGDADKLGVFYGGGGAAPEEYRHVLGGSKLAYTVRPSRHHQESVFYVEGLAFPDLGFPGLVSLHVTLLESPEKGLLETPVFTDTVVFRVAPWIMTPNTAAPLEVFVCGVDDNEEFVAAVGALAEKAQCPLTVCPAPENRQDRWIQDEMEFGYVQAPHKTFPVVFDSPRDRGLKDFPVRSILGPDFGYVARQAPEGASSLDSFGNLEVSPPVTVRGKEYPLGRILIGSSFPRLGGRRMAKAVRDFLAAQKVQAPVELFSDWLQVGHVDEFLSFVPAPDRKGFRLLLASPSACYQLLKEKQEEGFGEAAMFQGLEKVPKPTINEILANEELRKFNNYAQ
;
A
#
# COMPACT_ATOMS: atom_id res chain seq x y z
N ASP A 1 6.60 0.18 19.00
CA ASP A 1 5.82 -0.92 19.55
C ASP A 1 4.57 -0.51 20.31
N LEU A 2 4.56 -0.28 21.63
CA LEU A 2 3.28 0.03 22.33
C LEU A 2 2.54 1.27 21.80
N LYS A 3 3.26 2.21 21.20
CA LYS A 3 2.69 3.42 20.54
C LYS A 3 1.95 3.11 19.24
N ASP A 4 2.19 1.95 18.66
CA ASP A 4 1.57 1.46 17.42
C ASP A 4 0.34 0.58 17.72
N MET A 5 0.17 0.20 18.99
CA MET A 5 -0.93 -0.63 19.47
C MET A 5 -2.10 0.23 20.00
N SER A 6 -3.32 -0.28 19.80
CA SER A 6 -4.52 0.33 20.38
C SER A 6 -4.70 -0.05 21.85
N GLN A 7 -5.08 0.91 22.69
CA GLN A 7 -5.38 0.62 24.09
C GLN A 7 -6.79 0.04 24.26
N LEU A 8 -6.89 -1.03 25.05
CA LEU A 8 -8.14 -1.64 25.50
C LEU A 8 -8.21 -1.56 27.03
N LEU A 9 -9.21 -0.86 27.56
CA LEU A 9 -9.36 -0.63 29.00
C LEU A 9 -10.47 -1.50 29.58
N LEU A 10 -10.11 -2.42 30.48
CA LEU A 10 -11.08 -3.13 31.31
C LEU A 10 -11.22 -2.42 32.65
N ARG A 11 -12.39 -1.82 32.90
CA ARG A 11 -12.72 -1.16 34.15
C ARG A 11 -13.59 -2.06 35.00
N THR A 12 -13.13 -2.35 36.21
CA THR A 12 -13.89 -3.14 37.19
C THR A 12 -14.18 -2.30 38.42
N ARG A 13 -15.40 -2.40 38.94
CA ARG A 13 -15.82 -1.75 40.19
C ARG A 13 -16.78 -2.67 40.93
N GLY A 14 -16.41 -3.08 42.15
CA GLY A 14 -17.26 -3.98 42.92
C GLY A 14 -16.61 -4.58 44.17
N PRO A 15 -17.36 -5.41 44.91
CA PRO A 15 -16.84 -6.13 46.06
C PRO A 15 -15.86 -7.22 45.61
N ARG A 16 -14.67 -7.29 46.22
CA ARG A 16 -13.65 -8.31 45.88
C ARG A 16 -14.12 -9.73 46.18
N ALA A 17 -15.06 -9.89 47.10
CA ALA A 17 -15.62 -11.19 47.50
C ALA A 17 -16.32 -11.94 46.35
N ILE A 18 -16.80 -11.23 45.31
CA ILE A 18 -17.46 -11.88 44.16
C ILE A 18 -16.52 -12.85 43.45
N PHE A 19 -15.21 -12.55 43.43
CA PHE A 19 -14.20 -13.37 42.76
C PHE A 19 -13.81 -14.64 43.52
N ALA A 20 -14.46 -14.94 44.65
CA ALA A 20 -14.37 -16.25 45.30
C ALA A 20 -15.14 -17.34 44.52
N GLY A 21 -16.26 -16.96 43.88
CA GLY A 21 -17.10 -17.85 43.06
C GLY A 21 -17.24 -17.39 41.61
N HIS A 22 -16.55 -16.32 41.22
CA HIS A 22 -16.60 -15.78 39.86
C HIS A 22 -15.20 -15.49 39.31
N ARG A 23 -15.05 -15.51 37.99
CA ARG A 23 -13.84 -15.05 37.32
C ARG A 23 -14.15 -14.24 36.06
N LEU A 24 -13.28 -13.29 35.74
CA LEU A 24 -13.34 -12.55 34.48
C LEU A 24 -12.43 -13.22 33.47
N LEU A 25 -12.99 -13.58 32.33
CA LEU A 25 -12.28 -14.18 31.21
C LEU A 25 -12.29 -13.21 30.04
N LEU A 26 -11.12 -12.69 29.67
CA LEU A 26 -10.92 -12.00 28.40
C LEU A 26 -10.67 -13.08 27.34
N HIS A 27 -11.38 -13.06 26.21
CA HIS A 27 -11.24 -14.08 25.18
C HIS A 27 -11.47 -13.53 23.77
N VAL A 28 -11.00 -14.30 22.79
CA VAL A 28 -11.09 -14.02 21.35
C VAL A 28 -11.64 -15.26 20.64
N ASP A 29 -12.46 -15.03 19.62
CA ASP A 29 -12.94 -16.10 18.76
C ASP A 29 -11.79 -16.78 18.00
N PHE A 30 -11.90 -18.09 17.79
CA PHE A 30 -10.85 -18.86 17.10
C PHE A 30 -10.52 -18.30 15.70
N GLY A 31 -11.52 -17.79 14.98
CA GLY A 31 -11.33 -17.22 13.64
C GLY A 31 -10.58 -15.88 13.60
N ASP A 32 -10.54 -15.16 14.73
CA ASP A 32 -9.86 -13.87 14.87
C ASP A 32 -8.49 -14.00 15.54
N ALA A 33 -8.20 -15.15 16.16
CA ALA A 33 -7.02 -15.35 17.01
C ALA A 33 -5.70 -15.19 16.26
N ASP A 34 -5.64 -15.50 14.97
CA ASP A 34 -4.46 -15.30 14.12
C ASP A 34 -4.41 -13.90 13.47
N LYS A 35 -5.39 -13.04 13.73
CA LYS A 35 -5.51 -11.67 13.18
C LYS A 35 -5.13 -10.57 14.17
N LEU A 36 -4.94 -10.92 15.45
CA LEU A 36 -4.62 -9.95 16.51
C LEU A 36 -3.68 -10.53 17.57
N GLY A 37 -2.97 -9.63 18.25
CA GLY A 37 -2.24 -9.91 19.48
C GLY A 37 -2.70 -8.97 20.60
N VAL A 38 -2.81 -9.46 21.82
CA VAL A 38 -3.13 -8.64 23.01
C VAL A 38 -2.05 -8.81 24.07
N PHE A 39 -1.56 -7.69 24.59
CA PHE A 39 -0.50 -7.62 25.59
C PHE A 39 -0.98 -6.95 26.86
N TYR A 40 -0.43 -7.40 27.99
CA TYR A 40 -0.73 -6.83 29.31
C TYR A 40 0.53 -6.80 30.18
N GLY A 41 0.85 -5.64 30.73
CA GLY A 41 1.98 -5.44 31.65
C GLY A 41 1.58 -5.34 33.13
N GLY A 42 0.31 -5.08 33.46
CA GLY A 42 -0.07 -4.74 34.84
C GLY A 42 0.05 -3.24 35.17
N GLY A 43 -0.02 -2.90 36.45
CA GLY A 43 -0.29 -1.53 36.94
C GLY A 43 0.91 -0.56 37.06
N GLY A 44 1.98 -0.75 36.28
CA GLY A 44 3.19 0.11 36.33
C GLY A 44 4.41 -0.50 35.65
N ALA A 45 4.20 -1.36 34.65
CA ALA A 45 5.19 -2.31 34.16
C ALA A 45 6.35 -1.67 33.39
N ALA A 46 7.58 -2.10 33.70
CA ALA A 46 8.72 -1.97 32.80
C ALA A 46 8.45 -2.71 31.47
N PRO A 47 9.14 -2.37 30.36
CA PRO A 47 8.91 -3.03 29.06
C PRO A 47 8.98 -4.56 29.09
N GLU A 48 9.84 -5.12 29.94
CA GLU A 48 10.04 -6.57 30.10
C GLU A 48 8.86 -7.31 30.77
N GLU A 49 7.94 -6.57 31.39
CA GLU A 49 6.80 -7.14 32.11
C GLU A 49 5.57 -7.37 31.22
N TYR A 50 5.58 -6.86 29.98
CA TYR A 50 4.49 -7.06 29.03
C TYR A 50 4.43 -8.51 28.55
N ARG A 51 3.28 -9.14 28.72
CA ARG A 51 3.04 -10.53 28.30
C ARG A 51 1.99 -10.58 27.21
N HIS A 52 2.24 -11.39 26.19
CA HIS A 52 1.23 -11.77 25.20
C HIS A 52 0.16 -12.65 25.88
N VAL A 53 -1.07 -12.16 25.99
CA VAL A 53 -2.17 -12.78 26.73
C VAL A 53 -3.26 -13.38 25.85
N LEU A 54 -3.51 -12.81 24.66
CA LEU A 54 -4.45 -13.36 23.66
C LEU A 54 -3.87 -13.23 22.26
N GLY A 55 -4.15 -14.21 21.40
CA GLY A 55 -3.65 -14.28 20.02
C GLY A 55 -2.95 -15.62 19.73
N GLY A 56 -2.95 -16.03 18.47
CA GLY A 56 -2.47 -17.33 18.00
C GLY A 56 -3.16 -18.49 18.74
N SER A 57 -2.40 -19.23 19.54
CA SER A 57 -2.92 -20.34 20.34
C SER A 57 -3.53 -19.93 21.69
N LYS A 58 -3.44 -18.65 22.09
CA LYS A 58 -3.97 -18.14 23.36
C LYS A 58 -5.35 -17.54 23.14
N LEU A 59 -6.39 -18.34 23.32
CA LEU A 59 -7.78 -17.90 23.08
C LEU A 59 -8.42 -17.20 24.28
N ALA A 60 -7.88 -17.38 25.49
CA ALA A 60 -8.48 -16.84 26.70
C ALA A 60 -7.43 -16.49 27.76
N TYR A 61 -7.73 -15.45 28.55
CA TYR A 61 -6.91 -14.95 29.64
C TYR A 61 -7.78 -14.61 30.85
N THR A 62 -7.48 -15.21 32.01
CA THR A 62 -8.19 -14.88 33.25
C THR A 62 -7.66 -13.60 33.85
N VAL A 63 -8.51 -12.59 33.95
CA VAL A 63 -8.22 -11.32 34.63
C VAL A 63 -8.49 -11.48 36.12
N ARG A 64 -7.57 -11.02 36.96
CA ARG A 64 -7.69 -11.08 38.43
C ARG A 64 -7.70 -9.68 39.04
N PRO A 65 -8.89 -9.06 39.24
CA PRO A 65 -8.97 -7.78 39.91
C PRO A 65 -8.50 -7.87 41.37
N SER A 66 -7.58 -6.99 41.76
CA SER A 66 -6.96 -6.93 43.08
C SER A 66 -7.43 -5.71 43.90
N ARG A 67 -8.27 -4.83 43.34
CA ARG A 67 -8.77 -3.62 44.02
C ARG A 67 -10.29 -3.49 43.85
N HIS A 68 -10.93 -2.74 44.75
CA HIS A 68 -12.36 -2.40 44.65
C HIS A 68 -12.72 -1.65 43.37
N HIS A 69 -11.78 -0.83 42.92
CA HIS A 69 -11.81 -0.17 41.64
C HIS A 69 -10.46 -0.42 40.97
N GLN A 70 -10.48 -1.01 39.78
CA GLN A 70 -9.28 -1.30 39.02
C GLN A 70 -9.52 -1.06 37.54
N GLU A 71 -8.56 -0.38 36.92
CA GLU A 71 -8.42 -0.31 35.47
C GLU A 71 -7.24 -1.18 35.06
N SER A 72 -7.47 -2.08 34.10
CA SER A 72 -6.45 -2.88 33.45
C SER A 72 -6.33 -2.42 32.01
N VAL A 73 -5.16 -1.90 31.64
CA VAL A 73 -4.86 -1.42 30.29
C VAL A 73 -4.16 -2.52 29.51
N PHE A 74 -4.80 -2.99 28.45
CA PHE A 74 -4.26 -3.92 27.47
C PHE A 74 -3.85 -3.15 26.21
N TYR A 75 -2.90 -3.71 25.46
CA TYR A 75 -2.44 -3.17 24.19
C TYR A 75 -2.72 -4.19 23.08
N VAL A 76 -3.36 -3.76 22.02
CA VAL A 76 -3.87 -4.61 20.93
C VAL A 76 -3.16 -4.25 19.64
N GLU A 77 -2.58 -5.25 18.98
CA GLU A 77 -1.99 -5.14 17.64
C GLU A 77 -2.81 -5.94 16.61
N GLY A 78 -2.81 -5.48 15.36
CA GLY A 78 -3.36 -6.23 14.23
C GLY A 78 -2.25 -6.97 13.50
N LEU A 79 -2.46 -8.25 13.20
CA LEU A 79 -1.45 -9.14 12.58
C LEU A 79 -1.68 -9.37 11.09
N ALA A 80 -2.84 -8.96 10.56
CA ALA A 80 -3.20 -9.14 9.17
C ALA A 80 -3.99 -7.94 8.66
N PHE A 81 -3.65 -7.46 7.47
CA PHE A 81 -4.47 -6.49 6.75
C PHE A 81 -5.79 -7.10 6.27
N PRO A 82 -6.84 -6.28 6.02
CA PRO A 82 -8.02 -6.72 5.30
C PRO A 82 -7.64 -7.45 4.00
N ASP A 83 -8.29 -8.57 3.73
CA ASP A 83 -8.05 -9.41 2.55
C ASP A 83 -9.34 -10.16 2.16
N LEU A 84 -9.33 -10.96 1.08
CA LEU A 84 -10.50 -11.67 0.55
C LEU A 84 -11.26 -12.47 1.62
N GLY A 85 -10.52 -13.13 2.53
CA GLY A 85 -11.07 -13.93 3.62
C GLY A 85 -11.19 -13.21 4.96
N PHE A 86 -10.81 -11.93 5.04
CA PHE A 86 -10.78 -11.18 6.29
C PHE A 86 -11.30 -9.74 6.08
N PRO A 87 -12.51 -9.39 6.55
CA PRO A 87 -13.12 -8.09 6.31
C PRO A 87 -12.47 -6.93 7.10
N GLY A 88 -11.40 -7.22 7.85
CA GLY A 88 -10.70 -6.28 8.71
C GLY A 88 -11.38 -6.03 10.04
N LEU A 89 -12.27 -6.90 10.51
CA LEU A 89 -12.96 -6.76 11.80
C LEU A 89 -12.51 -7.87 12.74
N VAL A 90 -12.17 -7.51 13.97
CA VAL A 90 -11.85 -8.47 15.04
C VAL A 90 -12.62 -8.13 16.31
N SER A 91 -13.06 -9.15 17.03
CA SER A 91 -13.83 -8.98 18.28
C SER A 91 -13.05 -9.45 19.49
N LEU A 92 -13.11 -8.68 20.58
CA LEU A 92 -12.58 -9.07 21.88
C LEU A 92 -13.71 -9.03 22.89
N HIS A 93 -13.78 -10.08 23.70
CA HIS A 93 -14.87 -10.31 24.63
C HIS A 93 -14.34 -10.37 26.06
N VAL A 94 -15.13 -9.87 27.00
CA VAL A 94 -14.92 -10.14 28.42
C VAL A 94 -16.18 -10.78 29.00
N THR A 95 -16.02 -11.98 29.55
CA THR A 95 -17.11 -12.74 30.16
C THR A 95 -16.89 -12.88 31.68
N LEU A 96 -17.89 -12.52 32.46
CA LEU A 96 -17.99 -12.89 33.87
C LEU A 96 -18.56 -14.30 33.94
N LEU A 97 -17.75 -15.23 34.45
CA LEU A 97 -18.13 -16.63 34.65
C LEU A 97 -18.41 -16.86 36.13
N GLU A 98 -19.53 -17.52 36.44
CA GLU A 98 -19.81 -18.11 37.74
C GLU A 98 -19.24 -19.53 37.78
N SER A 99 -18.51 -19.84 38.85
CA SER A 99 -17.97 -21.16 39.15
C SER A 99 -18.53 -21.58 40.51
N PRO A 100 -19.67 -22.31 40.53
CA PRO A 100 -20.37 -22.61 41.76
C PRO A 100 -19.57 -23.54 42.70
N GLU A 101 -18.61 -24.33 42.19
CA GLU A 101 -17.65 -25.15 42.95
C GLU A 101 -16.54 -25.71 42.03
N LYS A 102 -15.40 -26.16 42.61
CA LYS A 102 -14.31 -26.80 41.83
C LYS A 102 -14.82 -28.07 41.15
N GLY A 103 -14.83 -28.08 39.81
CA GLY A 103 -15.19 -29.25 39.00
C GLY A 103 -16.59 -29.21 38.38
N LEU A 104 -17.38 -28.16 38.66
CA LEU A 104 -18.65 -27.91 37.98
C LEU A 104 -18.46 -27.07 36.72
N LEU A 105 -19.42 -27.19 35.79
CA LEU A 105 -19.46 -26.38 34.57
C LEU A 105 -19.60 -24.91 34.93
N GLU A 106 -18.72 -24.09 34.37
CA GLU A 106 -18.79 -22.64 34.53
C GLU A 106 -19.93 -22.06 33.69
N THR A 107 -20.66 -21.11 34.26
CA THR A 107 -21.81 -20.48 33.59
C THR A 107 -21.51 -19.02 33.26
N PRO A 108 -21.69 -18.56 32.01
CA PRO A 108 -21.56 -17.15 31.66
C PRO A 108 -22.71 -16.34 32.25
N VAL A 109 -22.39 -15.37 33.10
CA VAL A 109 -23.35 -14.46 33.74
C VAL A 109 -23.53 -13.20 32.92
N PHE A 110 -22.43 -12.68 32.36
CA PHE A 110 -22.43 -11.44 31.58
C PHE A 110 -21.27 -11.44 30.59
N THR A 111 -21.50 -10.93 29.38
CA THR A 111 -20.47 -10.73 28.36
C THR A 111 -20.58 -9.33 27.79
N ASP A 112 -19.44 -8.64 27.71
CA ASP A 112 -19.28 -7.40 26.96
C ASP A 112 -18.30 -7.61 25.80
N THR A 113 -18.48 -6.89 24.70
CA THR A 113 -17.73 -7.08 23.46
C THR A 113 -17.34 -5.75 22.85
N VAL A 114 -16.07 -5.65 22.44
CA VAL A 114 -15.57 -4.55 21.62
C VAL A 114 -15.14 -5.08 20.26
N VAL A 115 -15.30 -4.26 19.23
CA VAL A 115 -14.91 -4.61 17.86
C VAL A 115 -13.89 -3.60 17.36
N PHE A 116 -12.76 -4.10 16.88
CA PHE A 116 -11.74 -3.29 16.23
C PHE A 116 -11.86 -3.45 14.71
N ARG A 117 -11.53 -2.38 13.99
CA ARG A 117 -11.26 -2.44 12.55
C ARG A 117 -9.76 -2.28 12.31
N VAL A 118 -9.14 -3.26 11.66
CA VAL A 118 -7.76 -3.12 11.18
C VAL A 118 -7.71 -2.03 10.12
N ALA A 119 -6.78 -1.09 10.26
CA ALA A 119 -6.60 0.00 9.31
C ALA A 119 -6.23 -0.55 7.92
N PRO A 120 -6.86 -0.07 6.84
CA PRO A 120 -6.47 -0.47 5.49
C PRO A 120 -5.11 0.12 5.12
N TRP A 121 -4.44 -0.51 4.15
CA TRP A 121 -3.32 0.11 3.45
C TRP A 121 -3.84 1.13 2.41
N ILE A 122 -3.22 2.31 2.35
CA ILE A 122 -3.68 3.45 1.54
C ILE A 122 -2.51 4.02 0.73
N MET A 123 -2.68 4.15 -0.59
CA MET A 123 -1.72 4.77 -1.51
C MET A 123 -1.80 6.30 -1.51
N THR A 124 -0.73 6.96 -1.94
CA THR A 124 -0.68 8.42 -2.13
C THR A 124 -0.61 8.78 -3.62
N PRO A 125 -1.49 9.66 -4.14
CA PRO A 125 -1.42 10.11 -5.54
C PRO A 125 -0.26 11.09 -5.76
N ASN A 126 0.19 11.22 -7.02
CA ASN A 126 1.23 12.18 -7.45
C ASN A 126 0.89 13.67 -7.15
N THR A 127 -0.35 13.98 -6.76
CA THR A 127 -0.77 15.31 -6.32
C THR A 127 -0.49 15.57 -4.83
N ALA A 128 -0.11 14.55 -4.06
CA ALA A 128 0.34 14.72 -2.69
C ALA A 128 1.74 15.37 -2.65
N ALA A 129 2.08 16.03 -1.54
CA ALA A 129 3.40 16.60 -1.37
C ALA A 129 4.45 15.47 -1.27
N PRO A 130 5.56 15.53 -2.02
CA PRO A 130 6.62 14.53 -1.92
C PRO A 130 7.34 14.66 -0.58
N LEU A 131 7.71 13.52 0.01
CA LEU A 131 8.43 13.46 1.29
C LEU A 131 9.83 12.88 1.18
N GLU A 132 10.05 12.01 0.21
CA GLU A 132 11.36 11.43 -0.11
C GLU A 132 11.34 10.92 -1.56
N VAL A 133 12.48 11.00 -2.26
CA VAL A 133 12.67 10.45 -3.61
C VAL A 133 13.65 9.30 -3.53
N PHE A 134 13.28 8.16 -4.13
CA PHE A 134 14.13 6.98 -4.21
C PHE A 134 14.62 6.79 -5.65
N VAL A 135 15.91 6.48 -5.82
CA VAL A 135 16.50 6.19 -7.13
C VAL A 135 17.60 5.13 -7.01
N CYS A 136 17.79 4.30 -8.04
CA CYS A 136 18.90 3.36 -8.08
C CYS A 136 20.14 3.98 -8.73
N GLY A 137 21.29 3.91 -8.05
CA GLY A 137 22.60 4.09 -8.68
C GLY A 137 23.04 2.77 -9.32
N VAL A 138 23.17 2.76 -10.64
CA VAL A 138 23.63 1.61 -11.44
C VAL A 138 24.79 2.06 -12.33
N ASP A 139 25.43 1.12 -13.02
CA ASP A 139 26.55 1.46 -13.89
C ASP A 139 26.10 2.44 -15.01
N ASP A 140 26.94 3.45 -15.28
CA ASP A 140 26.77 4.47 -16.32
C ASP A 140 25.51 5.36 -16.18
N ASN A 141 24.99 5.59 -14.96
CA ASN A 141 23.83 6.48 -14.72
C ASN A 141 24.08 7.67 -13.78
N GLU A 142 25.33 8.02 -13.49
CA GLU A 142 25.71 9.03 -12.52
C GLU A 142 25.12 10.41 -12.85
N GLU A 143 25.12 10.80 -14.13
CA GLU A 143 24.52 12.07 -14.57
C GLU A 143 23.01 12.10 -14.33
N PHE A 144 22.33 10.97 -14.53
CA PHE A 144 20.89 10.84 -14.26
C PHE A 144 20.60 10.97 -12.76
N VAL A 145 21.35 10.27 -11.91
CA VAL A 145 21.20 10.36 -10.44
C VAL A 145 21.47 11.77 -9.95
N ALA A 146 22.50 12.45 -10.49
CA ALA A 146 22.80 13.84 -10.17
C ALA A 146 21.66 14.79 -10.57
N ALA A 147 21.06 14.59 -11.76
CA ALA A 147 19.93 15.39 -12.23
C ALA A 147 18.67 15.20 -11.36
N VAL A 148 18.37 13.95 -10.97
CA VAL A 148 17.28 13.64 -10.03
C VAL A 148 17.55 14.30 -8.67
N GLY A 149 18.80 14.26 -8.18
CA GLY A 149 19.17 14.93 -6.93
C GLY A 149 19.00 16.44 -6.97
N ALA A 150 19.39 17.09 -8.07
CA ALA A 150 19.15 18.52 -8.26
C ALA A 150 17.66 18.88 -8.32
N LEU A 151 16.81 17.98 -8.87
CA LEU A 151 15.36 18.16 -8.86
C LEU A 151 14.78 17.98 -7.44
N ALA A 152 15.23 16.95 -6.72
CA ALA A 152 14.81 16.69 -5.34
C ALA A 152 15.18 17.87 -4.40
N GLU A 153 16.38 18.44 -4.56
CA GLU A 153 16.81 19.63 -3.83
C GLU A 153 15.88 20.84 -4.10
N LYS A 154 15.52 21.10 -5.36
CA LYS A 154 14.56 22.15 -5.73
C LYS A 154 13.18 21.92 -5.13
N ALA A 155 12.77 20.65 -5.03
CA ALA A 155 11.51 20.24 -4.41
C ALA A 155 11.58 20.19 -2.86
N GLN A 156 12.74 20.49 -2.27
CA GLN A 156 12.99 20.39 -0.82
C GLN A 156 12.71 18.99 -0.27
N CYS A 157 13.01 17.97 -1.08
CA CYS A 157 12.72 16.58 -0.82
C CYS A 157 14.04 15.81 -0.63
N PRO A 158 14.21 15.05 0.48
CA PRO A 158 15.31 14.11 0.64
C PRO A 158 15.43 13.14 -0.55
N LEU A 159 16.68 12.80 -0.90
CA LEU A 159 17.00 11.79 -1.91
C LEU A 159 17.66 10.59 -1.24
N THR A 160 17.13 9.41 -1.49
CA THR A 160 17.73 8.13 -1.12
C THR A 160 18.16 7.37 -2.37
N VAL A 161 19.47 7.10 -2.47
CA VAL A 161 20.06 6.36 -3.59
C VAL A 161 20.32 4.93 -3.16
N CYS A 162 19.65 3.97 -3.81
CA CYS A 162 19.92 2.54 -3.63
C CYS A 162 21.18 2.16 -4.43
N PRO A 163 22.29 1.76 -3.78
CA PRO A 163 23.56 1.53 -4.45
C PRO A 163 23.59 0.19 -5.21
N ALA A 164 24.49 0.08 -6.20
CA ALA A 164 24.63 -1.09 -7.06
C ALA A 164 24.73 -2.46 -6.34
N PRO A 165 25.45 -2.60 -5.19
CA PRO A 165 25.49 -3.86 -4.46
C PRO A 165 24.14 -4.29 -3.88
N GLU A 166 23.25 -3.35 -3.56
CA GLU A 166 21.91 -3.62 -3.05
C GLU A 166 20.92 -3.86 -4.19
N ASN A 167 20.95 -3.03 -5.23
CA ASN A 167 20.01 -3.16 -6.35
C ASN A 167 20.40 -4.24 -7.39
N ARG A 168 21.65 -4.74 -7.38
CA ARG A 168 22.15 -5.76 -8.33
C ARG A 168 21.97 -5.36 -9.80
N GLN A 169 22.20 -4.10 -10.13
CA GLN A 169 22.01 -3.48 -11.44
C GLN A 169 20.53 -3.37 -11.90
N ASP A 170 19.59 -3.65 -11.00
CA ASP A 170 18.17 -3.42 -11.25
C ASP A 170 17.83 -1.95 -10.99
N ARG A 171 17.55 -1.23 -12.07
CA ARG A 171 17.30 0.21 -12.06
C ARG A 171 15.85 0.60 -11.78
N TRP A 172 14.94 -0.37 -11.74
CA TRP A 172 13.49 -0.14 -11.76
C TRP A 172 12.90 -0.12 -10.34
N ILE A 173 13.26 0.89 -9.55
CA ILE A 173 12.78 1.00 -8.17
C ILE A 173 11.25 1.16 -8.07
N GLN A 174 10.64 1.79 -9.08
CA GLN A 174 9.19 1.93 -9.23
C GLN A 174 8.47 0.58 -9.35
N ASP A 175 9.15 -0.43 -9.89
CA ASP A 175 8.52 -1.71 -10.19
C ASP A 175 8.45 -2.66 -9.00
N GLU A 176 9.37 -2.52 -8.03
CA GLU A 176 9.52 -3.46 -6.92
C GLU A 176 8.60 -3.12 -5.74
N MET A 177 8.27 -1.85 -5.54
CA MET A 177 7.55 -1.44 -4.34
C MET A 177 6.69 -0.18 -4.55
N GLU A 178 5.65 -0.07 -3.75
CA GLU A 178 4.71 1.04 -3.74
C GLU A 178 4.59 1.59 -2.32
N PHE A 179 4.69 2.92 -2.18
CA PHE A 179 4.60 3.56 -0.88
C PHE A 179 3.14 3.87 -0.52
N GLY A 180 2.70 3.31 0.60
CA GLY A 180 1.42 3.67 1.21
C GLY A 180 1.58 4.01 2.68
N TYR A 181 0.46 4.11 3.38
CA TYR A 181 0.42 4.35 4.82
C TYR A 181 -0.75 3.62 5.47
N VAL A 182 -0.66 3.51 6.79
CA VAL A 182 -1.77 3.13 7.66
C VAL A 182 -2.02 4.24 8.68
N GLN A 183 -3.28 4.40 9.08
CA GLN A 183 -3.68 5.47 9.98
C GLN A 183 -4.69 4.98 11.02
N ALA A 184 -4.39 5.26 12.28
CA ALA A 184 -5.28 5.17 13.42
C ALA A 184 -5.35 6.54 14.12
N PRO A 185 -6.36 6.80 14.98
CA PRO A 185 -6.47 8.08 15.68
C PRO A 185 -5.25 8.48 16.52
N HIS A 186 -4.46 7.50 16.98
CA HIS A 186 -3.31 7.71 17.87
C HIS A 186 -1.95 7.62 17.15
N LYS A 187 -1.90 7.13 15.90
CA LYS A 187 -0.65 6.88 15.18
C LYS A 187 -0.89 6.79 13.67
N THR A 188 0.05 7.33 12.89
CA THR A 188 0.13 7.17 11.43
C THR A 188 1.58 6.86 11.08
N PHE A 189 1.80 5.94 10.15
CA PHE A 189 3.13 5.65 9.64
C PHE A 189 3.06 5.05 8.22
N PRO A 190 4.09 5.25 7.38
CA PRO A 190 4.17 4.66 6.06
C PRO A 190 4.34 3.14 6.12
N VAL A 191 3.85 2.46 5.09
CA VAL A 191 3.96 1.01 4.91
C VAL A 191 4.29 0.75 3.44
N VAL A 192 5.44 0.13 3.18
CA VAL A 192 5.82 -0.30 1.83
C VAL A 192 5.02 -1.54 1.44
N PHE A 193 4.38 -1.50 0.28
CA PHE A 193 3.85 -2.69 -0.36
C PHE A 193 4.90 -3.22 -1.34
N ASP A 194 5.36 -4.44 -1.11
CA ASP A 194 6.40 -5.12 -1.88
C ASP A 194 5.76 -6.01 -2.95
N SER A 195 6.19 -5.82 -4.20
CA SER A 195 5.68 -6.48 -5.39
C SER A 195 6.19 -7.93 -5.47
N PRO A 196 5.41 -8.88 -5.99
CA PRO A 196 5.91 -10.22 -6.30
C PRO A 196 6.88 -10.25 -7.52
N ARG A 197 7.39 -9.10 -7.97
CA ARG A 197 8.36 -8.96 -9.07
C ARG A 197 9.65 -9.73 -8.80
N ASP A 198 10.16 -9.70 -7.58
CA ASP A 198 11.24 -10.54 -7.05
C ASP A 198 12.52 -10.58 -7.93
N ARG A 199 12.98 -9.42 -8.46
CA ARG A 199 14.24 -9.35 -9.25
C ARG A 199 15.44 -8.86 -8.41
N GLY A 200 16.23 -7.90 -8.91
CA GLY A 200 17.46 -7.46 -8.26
C GLY A 200 17.18 -6.74 -6.95
N LEU A 201 16.05 -6.02 -6.90
CA LEU A 201 15.59 -5.22 -5.76
C LEU A 201 14.77 -5.99 -4.70
N LYS A 202 14.53 -7.30 -4.86
CA LYS A 202 13.65 -8.09 -3.97
C LYS A 202 13.92 -7.97 -2.47
N ASP A 203 15.17 -7.72 -2.10
CA ASP A 203 15.58 -7.62 -0.69
C ASP A 203 15.51 -6.17 -0.18
N PHE A 204 15.38 -5.18 -1.06
CA PHE A 204 15.45 -3.74 -0.73
C PHE A 204 14.30 -3.29 0.18
N PRO A 205 13.02 -3.63 -0.08
CA PRO A 205 11.92 -3.25 0.82
C PRO A 205 12.09 -3.80 2.24
N VAL A 206 12.56 -5.05 2.38
CA VAL A 206 12.73 -5.69 3.70
C VAL A 206 14.01 -5.24 4.41
N ARG A 207 15.11 -5.01 3.69
CA ARG A 207 16.41 -4.71 4.31
C ARG A 207 16.66 -3.22 4.53
N SER A 208 16.16 -2.38 3.64
CA SER A 208 16.52 -0.96 3.58
C SER A 208 15.35 -0.03 3.90
N ILE A 209 14.10 -0.48 3.74
CA ILE A 209 12.90 0.33 3.99
C ILE A 209 12.21 -0.05 5.32
N LEU A 210 11.96 -1.34 5.56
CA LEU A 210 11.35 -1.81 6.82
C LEU A 210 12.19 -1.39 8.03
N GLY A 211 11.57 -0.65 8.95
CA GLY A 211 12.27 -0.11 10.11
C GLY A 211 11.34 0.55 11.13
N PRO A 212 11.89 1.25 12.13
CA PRO A 212 11.10 2.02 13.08
C PRO A 212 10.18 3.00 12.36
N ASP A 213 8.87 2.93 12.64
CA ASP A 213 7.84 3.75 12.01
C ASP A 213 7.77 3.62 10.46
N PHE A 214 8.21 2.49 9.90
CA PHE A 214 8.04 2.16 8.48
C PHE A 214 7.66 0.68 8.34
N GLY A 215 6.40 0.39 8.02
CA GLY A 215 5.88 -0.97 7.92
C GLY A 215 6.17 -1.63 6.58
N TYR A 216 5.87 -2.93 6.51
CA TYR A 216 6.04 -3.76 5.32
C TYR A 216 4.82 -4.66 5.11
N VAL A 217 4.41 -4.83 3.85
CA VAL A 217 3.42 -5.82 3.45
C VAL A 217 3.78 -6.37 2.08
N ALA A 218 3.51 -7.65 1.82
CA ALA A 218 3.70 -8.28 0.52
C ALA A 218 2.56 -9.25 0.22
N ARG A 219 2.36 -9.58 -1.05
CA ARG A 219 1.48 -10.67 -1.50
C ARG A 219 2.20 -11.52 -2.51
N GLN A 220 2.29 -12.82 -2.23
CA GLN A 220 2.92 -13.77 -3.13
C GLN A 220 2.05 -14.05 -4.36
N ALA A 221 2.71 -14.29 -5.50
CA ALA A 221 2.09 -14.73 -6.74
C ALA A 221 2.47 -16.21 -7.02
N PRO A 222 1.77 -17.20 -6.43
CA PRO A 222 2.14 -18.61 -6.57
C PRO A 222 2.01 -19.14 -8.00
N GLU A 223 1.17 -18.52 -8.83
CA GLU A 223 1.01 -18.82 -10.26
C GLU A 223 2.11 -18.17 -11.13
N GLY A 224 3.04 -17.44 -10.51
CA GLY A 224 4.09 -16.65 -11.17
C GLY A 224 3.71 -15.18 -11.32
N ALA A 225 4.73 -14.32 -11.35
CA ALA A 225 4.58 -12.90 -11.62
C ALA A 225 4.77 -12.60 -13.12
N SER A 226 3.91 -11.72 -13.63
CA SER A 226 3.98 -11.17 -14.98
C SER A 226 4.54 -9.74 -14.96
N SER A 227 4.76 -9.16 -16.13
CA SER A 227 5.13 -7.73 -16.21
C SER A 227 4.08 -6.82 -15.55
N LEU A 228 2.81 -7.21 -15.55
CA LEU A 228 1.70 -6.43 -14.95
C LEU A 228 1.68 -6.48 -13.41
N ASP A 229 2.57 -7.28 -12.79
CA ASP A 229 2.74 -7.33 -11.34
C ASP A 229 3.75 -6.32 -10.81
N SER A 230 4.55 -5.71 -11.69
CA SER A 230 5.41 -4.59 -11.34
C SER A 230 4.59 -3.34 -11.01
N PHE A 231 5.03 -2.56 -10.03
CA PHE A 231 4.22 -1.48 -9.46
C PHE A 231 4.23 -0.16 -10.24
N GLY A 232 4.99 -0.03 -11.34
CA GLY A 232 4.65 0.92 -12.41
C GLY A 232 3.23 0.69 -13.00
N ASN A 233 2.69 -0.52 -12.82
CA ASN A 233 1.30 -0.88 -13.17
C ASN A 233 0.29 -0.65 -12.03
N LEU A 234 0.67 -0.01 -10.92
CA LEU A 234 -0.16 0.26 -9.76
C LEU A 234 -0.10 1.76 -9.42
N GLU A 235 -1.12 2.50 -9.82
CA GLU A 235 -1.20 3.95 -9.61
C GLU A 235 -2.45 4.31 -8.78
N VAL A 236 -2.57 5.58 -8.37
CA VAL A 236 -3.78 6.06 -7.71
C VAL A 236 -4.18 7.46 -8.16
N SER A 237 -5.47 7.66 -8.42
CA SER A 237 -5.99 8.96 -8.79
C SER A 237 -5.97 9.94 -7.60
N PRO A 238 -5.97 11.25 -7.85
CA PRO A 238 -6.32 12.23 -6.83
C PRO A 238 -7.76 12.05 -6.33
N PRO A 239 -8.17 12.74 -5.24
CA PRO A 239 -9.54 12.72 -4.76
C PRO A 239 -10.56 13.15 -5.83
N VAL A 240 -11.66 12.39 -5.96
CA VAL A 240 -12.67 12.64 -6.99
C VAL A 240 -14.08 12.38 -6.49
N THR A 241 -15.06 13.06 -7.10
CA THR A 241 -16.48 12.72 -6.98
C THR A 241 -17.00 12.21 -8.31
N VAL A 242 -17.64 11.04 -8.30
CA VAL A 242 -18.18 10.37 -9.49
C VAL A 242 -19.66 10.14 -9.28
N ARG A 243 -20.51 10.83 -10.05
CA ARG A 243 -21.99 10.70 -10.00
C ARG A 243 -22.56 10.78 -8.57
N GLY A 244 -22.08 11.74 -7.78
CA GLY A 244 -22.51 11.95 -6.39
C GLY A 244 -21.83 11.08 -5.34
N LYS A 245 -21.02 10.09 -5.75
CA LYS A 245 -20.19 9.31 -4.82
C LYS A 245 -18.79 9.91 -4.69
N GLU A 246 -18.41 10.25 -3.47
CA GLU A 246 -17.09 10.78 -3.14
C GLU A 246 -16.07 9.64 -2.96
N TYR A 247 -14.87 9.88 -3.46
CA TYR A 247 -13.67 9.08 -3.25
C TYR A 247 -12.58 10.03 -2.70
N PRO A 248 -12.62 10.34 -1.40
CA PRO A 248 -11.77 11.37 -0.79
C PRO A 248 -10.29 10.99 -0.77
N LEU A 249 -9.97 9.70 -0.93
CA LEU A 249 -8.61 9.16 -1.02
C LEU A 249 -8.22 8.80 -2.45
N GLY A 250 -9.05 9.19 -3.43
CA GLY A 250 -8.87 8.78 -4.82
C GLY A 250 -9.27 7.33 -5.09
N ARG A 251 -8.86 6.82 -6.25
CA ARG A 251 -9.12 5.45 -6.68
C ARG A 251 -7.86 4.83 -7.27
N ILE A 252 -7.53 3.63 -6.81
CA ILE A 252 -6.43 2.83 -7.34
C ILE A 252 -6.71 2.51 -8.82
N LEU A 253 -5.68 2.60 -9.65
CA LEU A 253 -5.67 2.31 -11.08
C LEU A 253 -4.67 1.19 -11.32
N ILE A 254 -5.13 0.08 -11.90
CA ILE A 254 -4.27 -1.06 -12.24
C ILE A 254 -4.47 -1.43 -13.70
N GLY A 255 -3.40 -1.71 -14.41
CA GLY A 255 -3.48 -2.15 -15.80
C GLY A 255 -3.82 -3.64 -15.93
N SER A 256 -4.56 -3.96 -16.98
CA SER A 256 -5.06 -5.29 -17.30
C SER A 256 -5.22 -5.50 -18.81
N SER A 257 -5.69 -6.69 -19.16
CA SER A 257 -6.03 -7.09 -20.53
C SER A 257 -7.50 -6.85 -20.85
N PHE A 258 -7.83 -6.87 -22.14
CA PHE A 258 -9.22 -6.70 -22.59
C PHE A 258 -10.07 -7.90 -22.11
N PRO A 259 -11.26 -7.68 -21.50
CA PRO A 259 -12.00 -8.74 -20.79
C PRO A 259 -12.35 -10.00 -21.60
N ARG A 260 -12.37 -9.90 -22.93
CA ARG A 260 -12.82 -10.98 -23.84
C ARG A 260 -11.70 -11.78 -24.47
N LEU A 261 -10.47 -11.28 -24.48
CA LEU A 261 -9.41 -11.82 -25.34
C LEU A 261 -8.42 -12.72 -24.60
N GLY A 262 -8.52 -12.84 -23.27
CA GLY A 262 -7.41 -13.35 -22.48
C GLY A 262 -6.20 -12.42 -22.60
N GLY A 263 -5.26 -12.54 -21.67
CA GLY A 263 -4.08 -11.67 -21.67
C GLY A 263 -3.43 -11.62 -20.31
N ARG A 264 -2.41 -10.78 -20.17
CA ARG A 264 -1.72 -10.61 -18.89
C ARG A 264 -2.67 -9.92 -17.91
N ARG A 265 -2.50 -10.20 -16.63
CA ARG A 265 -3.21 -9.52 -15.54
C ARG A 265 -2.37 -9.61 -14.28
N MET A 266 -2.39 -8.55 -13.48
CA MET A 266 -1.84 -8.55 -12.14
C MET A 266 -2.38 -9.74 -11.32
N ALA A 267 -1.51 -10.33 -10.51
CA ALA A 267 -1.75 -11.50 -9.68
C ALA A 267 -3.03 -11.32 -8.87
N LYS A 268 -3.81 -12.40 -8.79
CA LYS A 268 -5.10 -12.38 -8.08
C LYS A 268 -4.93 -11.96 -6.62
N ALA A 269 -3.88 -12.43 -5.94
CA ALA A 269 -3.61 -12.08 -4.55
C ALA A 269 -3.39 -10.57 -4.34
N VAL A 270 -2.68 -9.91 -5.26
CA VAL A 270 -2.46 -8.44 -5.21
C VAL A 270 -3.78 -7.71 -5.47
N ARG A 271 -4.54 -8.09 -6.50
CA ARG A 271 -5.84 -7.47 -6.81
C ARG A 271 -6.85 -7.62 -5.68
N ASP A 272 -6.93 -8.81 -5.08
CA ASP A 272 -7.83 -9.10 -3.97
C ASP A 272 -7.45 -8.27 -2.73
N PHE A 273 -6.14 -8.18 -2.43
CA PHE A 273 -5.64 -7.32 -1.35
C PHE A 273 -6.04 -5.86 -1.56
N LEU A 274 -5.76 -5.27 -2.73
CA LEU A 274 -6.11 -3.88 -3.03
C LEU A 274 -7.63 -3.63 -2.95
N ALA A 275 -8.44 -4.57 -3.43
CA ALA A 275 -9.90 -4.48 -3.34
C ALA A 275 -10.40 -4.56 -1.88
N ALA A 276 -9.78 -5.40 -1.06
CA ALA A 276 -10.16 -5.60 0.34
C ALA A 276 -9.92 -4.37 1.22
N GLN A 277 -9.03 -3.46 0.80
CA GLN A 277 -8.79 -2.19 1.52
C GLN A 277 -10.00 -1.24 1.46
N LYS A 278 -10.89 -1.40 0.46
CA LYS A 278 -12.17 -0.69 0.23
C LYS A 278 -12.08 0.82 -0.01
N VAL A 279 -11.16 1.52 0.63
CA VAL A 279 -11.15 2.98 0.73
C VAL A 279 -10.69 3.70 -0.54
N GLN A 280 -9.95 3.01 -1.42
CA GLN A 280 -9.52 3.50 -2.74
C GLN A 280 -10.03 2.63 -3.90
N ALA A 281 -11.13 1.88 -3.67
CA ALA A 281 -11.87 1.06 -4.64
C ALA A 281 -11.29 0.98 -6.07
N PRO A 282 -10.44 -0.02 -6.37
CA PRO A 282 -9.66 -0.08 -7.62
C PRO A 282 -10.48 0.00 -8.92
N VAL A 283 -9.82 0.45 -9.99
CA VAL A 283 -10.31 0.47 -11.37
C VAL A 283 -9.28 -0.22 -12.25
N GLU A 284 -9.72 -1.19 -13.06
CA GLU A 284 -8.88 -1.81 -14.07
C GLU A 284 -8.88 -1.00 -15.36
N LEU A 285 -7.69 -0.71 -15.88
CA LEU A 285 -7.43 -0.03 -17.14
C LEU A 285 -6.87 -1.03 -18.16
N PHE A 286 -6.87 -0.66 -19.44
CA PHE A 286 -6.29 -1.49 -20.49
C PHE A 286 -4.84 -1.07 -20.75
N SER A 287 -3.88 -1.87 -20.27
CA SER A 287 -2.44 -1.64 -20.47
C SER A 287 -1.77 -2.75 -21.27
N ASP A 288 -2.44 -3.90 -21.46
CA ASP A 288 -1.84 -5.09 -22.10
C ASP A 288 -1.48 -4.90 -23.60
N TRP A 289 -1.86 -3.78 -24.19
CA TRP A 289 -1.42 -3.37 -25.53
C TRP A 289 0.04 -2.88 -25.56
N LEU A 290 0.62 -2.52 -24.40
CA LEU A 290 2.02 -2.13 -24.26
C LEU A 290 2.90 -3.37 -24.05
N GLN A 291 4.13 -3.31 -24.55
CA GLN A 291 5.12 -4.38 -24.39
C GLN A 291 5.40 -4.66 -22.90
N VAL A 292 5.65 -3.60 -22.12
CA VAL A 292 5.84 -3.70 -20.67
C VAL A 292 4.50 -3.85 -19.97
N GLY A 293 3.50 -3.03 -20.33
CA GLY A 293 2.11 -3.26 -19.93
C GLY A 293 1.71 -2.51 -18.67
N HIS A 294 2.33 -1.35 -18.41
CA HIS A 294 2.11 -0.55 -17.21
C HIS A 294 1.22 0.65 -17.50
N VAL A 295 0.61 1.21 -16.44
CA VAL A 295 -0.29 2.37 -16.58
C VAL A 295 0.49 3.68 -16.60
N ASP A 296 1.61 3.75 -15.87
CA ASP A 296 2.51 4.91 -15.84
C ASP A 296 3.10 5.28 -17.21
N GLU A 297 3.19 4.32 -18.13
CA GLU A 297 3.63 4.51 -19.52
C GLU A 297 2.73 5.47 -20.31
N PHE A 298 1.44 5.56 -19.97
CA PHE A 298 0.47 6.35 -20.73
C PHE A 298 -0.38 7.32 -19.91
N LEU A 299 -0.31 7.29 -18.58
CA LEU A 299 -1.04 8.21 -17.72
C LEU A 299 -0.20 8.74 -16.56
N SER A 300 -0.47 9.98 -16.16
CA SER A 300 0.04 10.55 -14.91
C SER A 300 -0.88 11.67 -14.41
N PHE A 301 -0.73 12.06 -13.15
CA PHE A 301 -1.46 13.17 -12.56
C PHE A 301 -0.51 14.25 -12.08
N VAL A 302 -0.87 15.51 -12.33
CA VAL A 302 -0.12 16.68 -11.83
C VAL A 302 -1.03 17.62 -11.07
N PRO A 303 -0.57 18.25 -9.97
CA PRO A 303 -1.35 19.25 -9.26
C PRO A 303 -1.60 20.47 -10.15
N ALA A 304 -2.76 21.10 -9.98
CA ALA A 304 -3.16 22.30 -10.72
C ALA A 304 -3.91 23.26 -9.80
N PRO A 305 -3.70 24.59 -9.91
CA PRO A 305 -4.31 25.55 -8.98
C PRO A 305 -5.82 25.75 -9.16
N ASP A 306 -6.43 25.12 -10.16
CA ASP A 306 -7.81 25.35 -10.57
C ASP A 306 -8.61 24.04 -10.73
N ARG A 307 -9.89 24.17 -11.10
CA ARG A 307 -10.85 23.07 -11.28
C ARG A 307 -10.91 22.14 -10.06
N LYS A 308 -10.37 20.92 -10.19
CA LYS A 308 -10.38 19.88 -9.16
C LYS A 308 -9.05 19.77 -8.41
N GLY A 309 -8.13 20.72 -8.61
CA GLY A 309 -6.80 20.69 -7.99
C GLY A 309 -5.75 19.89 -8.77
N PHE A 310 -6.10 19.33 -9.95
CA PHE A 310 -5.19 18.49 -10.74
C PHE A 310 -5.54 18.44 -12.23
N ARG A 311 -4.64 17.82 -13.01
CA ARG A 311 -4.85 17.38 -14.40
C ARG A 311 -4.42 15.92 -14.56
N LEU A 312 -5.16 15.20 -15.39
CA LEU A 312 -4.73 13.92 -15.95
C LEU A 312 -3.95 14.20 -17.22
N LEU A 313 -2.71 13.71 -17.29
CA LEU A 313 -1.89 13.68 -18.49
C LEU A 313 -2.05 12.31 -19.14
N LEU A 314 -2.26 12.29 -20.45
CA LEU A 314 -2.32 11.07 -21.25
C LEU A 314 -1.33 11.18 -22.40
N ALA A 315 -0.61 10.10 -22.68
CA ALA A 315 0.15 9.99 -23.92
C ALA A 315 -0.80 10.12 -25.11
N SER A 316 -0.45 10.97 -26.08
CA SER A 316 -1.31 11.27 -27.24
C SER A 316 -0.48 11.28 -28.53
N PRO A 317 -0.41 10.14 -29.24
CA PRO A 317 0.20 10.10 -30.55
C PRO A 317 -0.43 11.11 -31.52
N SER A 318 -1.75 11.30 -31.48
CA SER A 318 -2.43 12.25 -32.35
C SER A 318 -1.97 13.70 -32.13
N ALA A 319 -1.78 14.13 -30.88
CA ALA A 319 -1.24 15.45 -30.57
C ALA A 319 0.21 15.61 -31.07
N CYS A 320 1.03 14.56 -30.98
CA CYS A 320 2.39 14.56 -31.52
C CYS A 320 2.38 14.71 -33.04
N TYR A 321 1.56 13.93 -33.77
CA TYR A 321 1.43 14.06 -35.23
C TYR A 321 0.91 15.44 -35.66
N GLN A 322 -0.01 16.02 -34.89
CA GLN A 322 -0.48 17.38 -35.14
C GLN A 322 0.67 18.39 -35.02
N LEU A 323 1.44 18.35 -33.91
CA LEU A 323 2.59 19.22 -33.71
C LEU A 323 3.63 19.08 -34.82
N LEU A 324 3.98 17.85 -35.19
CA LEU A 324 4.95 17.57 -36.25
C LEU A 324 4.47 18.13 -37.60
N LYS A 325 3.17 18.01 -37.90
CA LYS A 325 2.59 18.56 -39.12
C LYS A 325 2.62 20.10 -39.13
N GLU A 326 2.26 20.74 -38.02
CA GLU A 326 2.35 22.20 -37.86
C GLU A 326 3.79 22.67 -38.10
N LYS A 327 4.78 21.98 -37.53
CA LYS A 327 6.21 22.32 -37.73
C LYS A 327 6.69 22.07 -39.15
N GLN A 328 6.19 21.03 -39.83
CA GLN A 328 6.44 20.83 -41.26
C GLN A 328 5.89 22.01 -42.10
N GLU A 329 4.65 22.44 -41.83
CA GLU A 329 3.99 23.57 -42.52
C GLU A 329 4.70 24.90 -42.29
N GLU A 330 5.32 25.09 -41.12
CA GLU A 330 6.19 26.23 -40.79
C GLU A 330 7.58 26.19 -41.48
N GLY A 331 7.90 25.11 -42.20
CA GLY A 331 9.17 24.94 -42.92
C GLY A 331 10.26 24.19 -42.14
N PHE A 332 9.96 23.61 -40.98
CA PHE A 332 10.91 22.86 -40.16
C PHE A 332 10.93 21.34 -40.46
N GLY A 333 10.46 20.92 -41.63
CA GLY A 333 10.35 19.49 -42.01
C GLY A 333 11.66 18.69 -41.93
N GLU A 334 12.81 19.35 -42.10
CA GLU A 334 14.15 18.73 -42.02
C GLU A 334 14.71 18.67 -40.59
N ALA A 335 14.00 19.17 -39.59
CA ALA A 335 14.43 19.02 -38.20
C ALA A 335 14.46 17.53 -37.83
N ALA A 336 15.61 17.05 -37.36
CA ALA A 336 15.80 15.64 -37.03
C ALA A 336 15.65 15.37 -35.53
N MET A 337 15.04 14.22 -35.19
CA MET A 337 14.98 13.71 -33.82
C MET A 337 16.35 13.22 -33.34
N PHE A 338 16.47 13.05 -32.02
CA PHE A 338 17.63 12.42 -31.36
C PHE A 338 18.97 13.15 -31.60
N GLN A 339 18.92 14.48 -31.74
CA GLN A 339 20.12 15.32 -31.73
C GLN A 339 20.89 15.15 -30.42
N GLY A 340 22.23 15.13 -30.51
CA GLY A 340 23.12 14.90 -29.38
C GLY A 340 23.31 13.43 -29.01
N LEU A 341 22.50 12.51 -29.52
CA LEU A 341 22.70 11.07 -29.32
C LEU A 341 23.61 10.48 -30.40
N GLU A 342 24.56 9.65 -29.96
CA GLU A 342 25.43 8.88 -30.83
C GLU A 342 24.80 7.54 -31.22
N LYS A 343 25.13 7.03 -32.41
CA LYS A 343 24.77 5.68 -32.88
C LYS A 343 23.26 5.38 -32.96
N VAL A 344 22.41 6.42 -32.98
CA VAL A 344 20.96 6.27 -33.22
C VAL A 344 20.57 6.89 -34.56
N PRO A 345 19.63 6.28 -35.31
CA PRO A 345 19.02 6.91 -36.48
C PRO A 345 18.39 8.25 -36.11
N LYS A 346 18.50 9.25 -36.98
CA LYS A 346 18.02 10.62 -36.74
C LYS A 346 16.96 10.98 -37.77
N PRO A 347 15.75 10.40 -37.68
CA PRO A 347 14.72 10.66 -38.66
C PRO A 347 14.26 12.11 -38.60
N THR A 348 14.00 12.70 -39.76
CA THR A 348 13.42 14.06 -39.86
C THR A 348 11.92 14.04 -39.62
N ILE A 349 11.33 15.22 -39.34
CA ILE A 349 9.88 15.39 -39.30
C ILE A 349 9.23 14.87 -40.59
N ASN A 350 9.82 15.18 -41.76
CA ASN A 350 9.34 14.71 -43.06
C ASN A 350 9.33 13.19 -43.14
N GLU A 351 10.40 12.51 -42.71
CA GLU A 351 10.50 11.05 -42.73
C GLU A 351 9.50 10.39 -41.78
N ILE A 352 9.30 10.95 -40.59
CA ILE A 352 8.33 10.44 -39.60
C ILE A 352 6.90 10.55 -40.14
N LEU A 353 6.55 11.71 -40.72
CA LEU A 353 5.21 11.94 -41.27
C LEU A 353 4.95 11.09 -42.52
N ALA A 354 5.97 10.79 -43.31
CA ALA A 354 5.88 9.92 -44.50
C ALA A 354 5.83 8.41 -44.16
N ASN A 355 6.24 8.01 -42.96
CA ASN A 355 6.23 6.61 -42.55
C ASN A 355 4.80 6.10 -42.24
N GLU A 356 4.18 5.43 -43.21
CA GLU A 356 2.82 4.90 -43.10
C GLU A 356 2.67 3.80 -42.05
N GLU A 357 3.68 2.94 -41.87
CA GLU A 357 3.64 1.85 -40.90
C GLU A 357 3.64 2.41 -39.47
N LEU A 358 4.55 3.35 -39.19
CA LEU A 358 4.61 4.03 -37.90
C LEU A 358 3.27 4.75 -37.60
N ARG A 359 2.66 5.38 -38.61
CA ARG A 359 1.35 6.00 -38.48
C ARG A 359 0.26 4.98 -38.14
N LYS A 360 0.26 3.80 -38.77
CA LYS A 360 -0.70 2.72 -38.45
C LYS A 360 -0.56 2.26 -36.99
N PHE A 361 0.66 2.06 -36.50
CA PHE A 361 0.89 1.69 -35.09
C PHE A 361 0.40 2.78 -34.13
N ASN A 362 0.71 4.05 -34.41
CA ASN A 362 0.27 5.17 -33.56
C ASN A 362 -1.24 5.40 -33.61
N ASN A 363 -1.90 5.14 -34.75
CA ASN A 363 -3.36 5.15 -34.84
C ASN A 363 -4.03 4.03 -34.03
N TYR A 364 -3.35 2.89 -33.84
CA TYR A 364 -3.84 1.81 -32.98
C TYR A 364 -3.64 2.13 -31.49
N ALA A 365 -2.51 2.77 -31.15
CA ALA A 365 -2.22 3.19 -29.78
C ALA A 365 -3.11 4.35 -29.30
N GLN A 366 -3.57 5.20 -30.21
CA GLN A 366 -4.47 6.32 -29.94
C GLN A 366 -5.92 5.85 -29.75
#